data_AF-A0AAJ6G4X1-F1
#
_entry.id   AF-A0AAJ6G4X1-F1
#
_cell.length_a   1.000
_cell.length_b   1.000
_cell.length_c   1.000
_cell.angle_alpha   90.00
_cell.angle_beta   90.00
_cell.angle_gamma   90.00
#
_symmetry.space_group_name_H-M   'P 1'
#
loop_
_entity.id
_entity.type
_entity.pdbx_description
1 polymer ?
#
loop_
_entity_poly.entity_id
_entity_poly.type
_entity_poly.pdbx_seq_one_letter_code
_entity_poly.pdbx_strand_id
1 'polypeptide(L)'
;MKRLPSLLLLAACLATAASVQAAEPAAAGDCITLSPDQQLVRNGADRDVLLRNGDQHYLVRFERSCSSAAMSPKLAFVTPGRDGQLCGAGASRLRTNGQSCTISAVEPITAEEFTRKARARQ
;
A
#
# COMPACT_ATOMS: atom_id res chain seq x y z
N MET A 1 42.22 31.06 -45.29
CA MET A 1 41.58 32.15 -44.53
C MET A 1 40.15 32.37 -45.03
N LYS A 2 39.12 32.06 -44.23
CA LYS A 2 37.83 32.79 -44.10
C LYS A 2 36.78 31.88 -43.40
N ARG A 3 36.48 32.16 -42.12
CA ARG A 3 35.17 32.60 -41.55
C ARG A 3 34.10 31.50 -41.36
N LEU A 4 34.03 30.95 -40.13
CA LEU A 4 32.77 30.66 -39.42
C LEU A 4 32.10 32.00 -39.02
N PRO A 5 30.77 32.15 -38.75
CA PRO A 5 30.04 31.36 -37.72
C PRO A 5 28.47 31.25 -37.81
N SER A 6 27.88 30.53 -36.82
CA SER A 6 26.59 30.81 -36.12
C SER A 6 25.25 30.53 -36.86
N LEU A 7 24.13 30.05 -36.27
CA LEU A 7 23.59 29.91 -34.91
C LEU A 7 22.74 28.60 -34.86
N LEU A 8 22.85 27.67 -33.89
CA LEU A 8 22.27 27.67 -32.53
C LEU A 8 20.75 27.95 -32.45
N LEU A 9 19.94 26.88 -32.49
CA LEU A 9 18.54 26.87 -32.05
C LEU A 9 18.43 25.99 -30.80
N LEU A 10 18.22 26.66 -29.65
CA LEU A 10 17.93 26.08 -28.35
C LEU A 10 16.47 25.61 -28.30
N ALA A 11 16.25 24.29 -28.23
CA ALA A 11 14.97 23.71 -27.84
C ALA A 11 15.02 23.41 -26.34
N ALA A 12 14.44 24.30 -25.53
CA ALA A 12 14.26 24.09 -24.10
C ALA A 12 13.09 23.13 -23.87
N CYS A 13 13.37 21.84 -23.72
CA CYS A 13 12.40 20.89 -23.15
C CYS A 13 12.34 21.11 -21.64
N LEU A 14 11.30 21.80 -21.17
CA LEU A 14 10.92 21.81 -19.76
C LEU A 14 10.38 20.42 -19.40
N ALA A 15 11.26 19.55 -18.93
CA ALA A 15 10.86 18.32 -18.26
C ALA A 15 10.27 18.70 -16.90
N THR A 16 8.95 18.67 -16.79
CA THR A 16 8.25 18.66 -15.50
C THR A 16 8.72 17.45 -14.71
N ALA A 17 9.54 17.69 -13.68
CA ALA A 17 9.87 16.68 -12.69
C ALA A 17 8.58 16.30 -11.95
N ALA A 18 8.02 15.14 -12.26
CA ALA A 18 7.05 14.50 -11.39
C ALA A 18 7.79 14.23 -10.07
N SER A 19 7.44 14.96 -9.02
CA SER A 19 7.81 14.60 -7.65
C SER A 19 7.16 13.26 -7.36
N VAL A 20 7.92 12.19 -7.57
CA VAL A 20 7.62 10.89 -7.02
C VAL A 20 7.91 11.03 -5.53
N GLN A 21 6.91 11.42 -4.73
CA GLN A 21 6.99 11.17 -3.30
C GLN A 21 7.03 9.64 -3.13
N ALA A 22 8.24 9.10 -3.13
CA ALA A 22 8.49 7.80 -2.54
C ALA A 22 8.00 7.92 -1.10
N ALA A 23 6.83 7.34 -0.83
CA ALA A 23 6.36 7.16 0.53
C ALA A 23 7.48 6.43 1.27
N GLU A 24 8.11 7.12 2.22
CA GLU A 24 9.07 6.48 3.11
C GLU A 24 8.43 5.20 3.68
N PRO A 25 9.15 4.07 3.68
CA PRO A 25 8.63 2.86 4.29
C PRO A 25 8.37 3.15 5.77
N ALA A 26 7.08 3.20 6.13
CA ALA A 26 6.63 3.43 7.50
C ALA A 26 7.37 2.47 8.43
N ALA A 27 8.05 3.03 9.45
CA ALA A 27 8.86 2.23 10.35
C ALA A 27 7.97 1.30 11.18
N ALA A 28 8.52 0.18 11.61
CA ALA A 28 7.82 -0.75 12.50
C ALA A 28 7.46 -0.03 13.82
N GLY A 29 6.20 0.40 13.93
CA GLY A 29 5.69 1.24 15.03
C GLY A 29 4.64 2.25 14.56
N ASP A 30 4.66 2.62 13.28
CA ASP A 30 3.76 3.62 12.73
C ASP A 30 2.40 2.99 12.42
N CYS A 31 1.38 3.47 13.13
CA CYS A 31 -0.01 3.16 12.85
C CYS A 31 -0.53 4.13 11.79
N ILE A 32 -1.31 3.62 10.85
CA ILE A 32 -2.06 4.46 9.91
C ILE A 32 -3.49 4.64 10.40
N THR A 33 -4.06 5.83 10.16
CA THR A 33 -5.49 6.06 10.37
C THR A 33 -6.24 5.53 9.15
N LEU A 34 -7.23 4.68 9.38
CA LEU A 34 -8.09 4.11 8.35
C LEU A 34 -9.13 5.14 7.92
N SER A 35 -9.24 5.33 6.62
CA SER A 35 -10.22 6.20 5.99
C SER A 35 -11.54 5.45 5.79
N PRO A 36 -12.68 6.17 5.73
CA PRO A 36 -13.98 5.54 5.50
C PRO A 36 -14.12 4.93 4.10
N ASP A 37 -13.32 5.38 3.13
CA ASP A 37 -13.28 4.91 1.74
C ASP A 37 -12.24 3.80 1.50
N GLN A 38 -11.74 3.20 2.57
CA GLN A 38 -10.78 2.10 2.46
C GLN A 38 -11.32 0.92 1.64
N GLN A 39 -10.43 0.27 0.89
CA GLN A 39 -10.74 -0.93 0.12
C GLN A 39 -9.74 -2.04 0.46
N LEU A 40 -10.27 -3.21 0.80
CA LEU A 40 -9.49 -4.43 0.98
C LEU A 40 -9.56 -5.29 -0.27
N VAL A 41 -8.40 -5.63 -0.81
CA VAL A 41 -8.24 -6.59 -1.90
C VAL A 41 -7.49 -7.79 -1.39
N ARG A 42 -8.04 -8.97 -1.66
CA ARG A 42 -7.43 -10.25 -1.29
C ARG A 42 -6.28 -10.54 -2.27
N ASN A 43 -5.08 -10.77 -1.77
CA ASN A 43 -3.89 -11.12 -2.55
C ASN A 43 -3.20 -12.29 -1.84
N GLY A 44 -3.03 -13.45 -2.49
CA GLY A 44 -2.45 -14.62 -1.82
C GLY A 44 -3.04 -14.87 -0.42
N ALA A 45 -4.38 -14.92 -0.35
CA ALA A 45 -5.20 -14.40 0.75
C ALA A 45 -5.14 -15.17 2.09
N ASP A 46 -4.14 -16.03 2.26
CA ASP A 46 -3.75 -16.59 3.54
C ASP A 46 -2.49 -15.91 4.12
N ARG A 47 -1.70 -15.15 3.36
CA ARG A 47 -0.47 -14.49 3.89
C ARG A 47 -0.56 -12.98 3.97
N ASP A 48 -1.34 -12.36 3.10
CA ASP A 48 -1.50 -10.93 3.08
C ASP A 48 -2.85 -10.48 2.50
N VAL A 49 -3.12 -9.19 2.65
CA VAL A 49 -4.17 -8.47 1.93
C VAL A 49 -3.61 -7.13 1.47
N LEU A 50 -4.10 -6.64 0.35
CA LEU A 50 -3.83 -5.28 -0.10
C LEU A 50 -4.88 -4.34 0.49
N LEU A 51 -4.43 -3.17 0.91
CA LEU A 51 -5.29 -2.11 1.44
C LEU A 51 -5.07 -0.85 0.61
N ARG A 52 -6.15 -0.29 0.08
CA ARG A 52 -6.20 1.10 -0.38
C ARG A 52 -6.87 1.93 0.71
N ASN A 53 -6.26 3.03 1.10
CA ASN A 53 -6.68 3.91 2.18
C ASN A 53 -6.61 5.36 1.66
N GLY A 54 -7.70 5.85 1.07
CA GLY A 54 -7.67 7.03 0.21
C GLY A 54 -6.70 6.82 -0.97
N ASP A 55 -5.74 7.72 -1.13
CA ASP A 55 -4.71 7.66 -2.17
C ASP A 55 -3.51 6.78 -1.78
N GLN A 56 -3.42 6.36 -0.52
CA GLN A 56 -2.32 5.52 -0.03
C GLN A 56 -2.64 4.04 -0.22
N HIS A 57 -1.60 3.26 -0.51
CA HIS A 57 -1.73 1.84 -0.80
C HIS A 57 -0.74 1.05 0.06
N TYR A 58 -1.19 -0.10 0.55
CA TYR A 58 -0.42 -0.93 1.47
C TYR A 58 -0.55 -2.41 1.14
N LEU A 59 0.53 -3.13 1.45
CA LEU A 59 0.53 -4.57 1.64
C LEU A 59 0.49 -4.86 3.14
N VAL A 60 -0.61 -5.48 3.59
CA VAL A 60 -0.81 -5.83 5.00
C VAL A 60 -0.50 -7.30 5.18
N ARG A 61 0.61 -7.61 5.85
CA ARG A 61 1.09 -8.98 6.05
C ARG A 61 0.56 -9.57 7.36
N PHE A 62 0.24 -10.85 7.32
CA PHE A 62 -0.12 -11.61 8.51
C PHE A 62 1.10 -12.24 9.16
N GLU A 63 1.07 -12.39 10.48
CA GLU A 63 2.12 -13.09 11.23
C GLU A 63 2.17 -14.59 10.88
N ARG A 64 1.01 -15.18 10.61
CA ARG A 64 0.83 -16.58 10.21
C ARG A 64 -0.22 -16.67 9.11
N SER A 65 -0.34 -17.85 8.49
CA SER A 65 -1.42 -18.14 7.54
C SER A 65 -2.79 -17.80 8.15
N CYS A 66 -3.62 -17.08 7.40
CA CYS A 66 -4.95 -16.63 7.74
C CYS A 66 -5.93 -17.08 6.64
N SER A 67 -6.20 -18.37 6.55
CA SER A 67 -7.05 -18.93 5.49
C SER A 67 -8.45 -18.30 5.43
N SER A 68 -9.01 -17.87 6.58
CA SER A 68 -10.31 -17.18 6.59
C SER A 68 -10.31 -15.81 5.91
N ALA A 69 -9.16 -15.14 5.75
CA ALA A 69 -9.12 -13.86 5.03
C ALA A 69 -9.46 -14.02 3.53
N ALA A 70 -9.14 -15.19 2.96
CA ALA A 70 -9.49 -15.54 1.59
C ALA A 70 -11.00 -15.66 1.36
N MET A 71 -11.73 -16.23 2.33
CA MET A 71 -13.12 -16.63 2.13
C MET A 71 -14.14 -15.76 2.87
N SER A 72 -13.72 -15.03 3.90
CA SER A 72 -14.66 -14.29 4.74
C SER A 72 -15.31 -13.14 3.96
N PRO A 73 -16.64 -13.04 3.94
CA PRO A 73 -17.36 -11.93 3.31
C PRO A 73 -17.16 -10.61 4.06
N LYS A 74 -16.81 -10.68 5.35
CA LYS A 74 -16.54 -9.53 6.20
C LYS A 74 -15.09 -9.55 6.66
N LEU A 75 -14.41 -8.43 6.45
CA LEU A 75 -13.04 -8.18 6.87
C LEU A 75 -13.03 -6.83 7.59
N ALA A 76 -12.45 -6.78 8.79
CA ALA A 76 -12.32 -5.55 9.53
C ALA A 76 -11.01 -5.55 10.32
N PHE A 77 -10.25 -4.47 10.23
CA PHE A 77 -9.11 -4.29 11.12
C PHE A 77 -9.58 -3.89 12.51
N VAL A 78 -8.92 -4.45 13.52
CA VAL A 78 -9.16 -4.15 14.93
C VAL A 78 -7.83 -3.88 15.59
N THR A 79 -7.73 -2.73 16.25
CA THR A 79 -6.55 -2.33 17.02
C THR A 79 -7.02 -2.01 18.43
N PRO A 80 -6.70 -2.86 19.43
CA PRO A 80 -7.14 -2.64 20.80
C PRO A 80 -6.76 -1.25 21.32
N GLY A 81 -7.73 -0.50 21.83
CA GLY A 81 -7.55 0.85 22.39
C GLY A 81 -7.31 1.96 21.37
N ARG A 82 -7.32 1.66 20.06
CA ARG A 82 -7.07 2.62 18.97
C ARG A 82 -8.00 2.35 17.78
N ASP A 83 -9.29 2.59 17.99
CA ASP A 83 -10.30 2.36 16.96
C ASP A 83 -10.00 3.17 15.70
N GLY A 84 -10.23 2.55 14.54
CA GLY A 84 -9.93 3.16 13.24
C GLY A 84 -8.45 3.25 12.90
N GLN A 85 -7.54 2.68 13.70
CA GLN A 85 -6.12 2.60 13.32
C GLN A 85 -5.75 1.19 12.85
N LEU A 86 -4.74 1.12 11.99
CA LEU A 86 -4.07 -0.12 11.58
C LEU A 86 -2.57 0.01 11.83
N CYS A 87 -2.01 -0.95 12.55
CA CYS A 87 -0.64 -0.98 12.99
C CYS A 87 -0.01 -2.34 12.64
N GLY A 88 1.30 -2.34 12.37
CA GLY A 88 2.09 -3.56 12.26
C GLY A 88 2.49 -4.14 13.63
N ALA A 89 3.50 -5.02 13.60
CA ALA A 89 4.18 -5.58 14.78
C ALA A 89 3.25 -6.25 15.80
N GLY A 90 2.15 -6.85 15.33
CA GLY A 90 1.20 -7.58 16.16
C GLY A 90 0.19 -6.73 16.91
N ALA A 91 0.23 -5.40 16.77
CA ALA A 91 -0.66 -4.49 17.47
C ALA A 91 -2.10 -4.50 16.91
N SER A 92 -2.27 -4.86 15.64
CA SER A 92 -3.58 -4.98 15.00
C SER A 92 -3.90 -6.41 14.59
N ARG A 93 -5.20 -6.68 14.41
CA ARG A 93 -5.69 -7.95 13.89
C ARG A 93 -6.68 -7.71 12.76
N LEU A 94 -6.68 -8.58 11.77
CA LEU A 94 -7.75 -8.71 10.81
C LEU A 94 -8.82 -9.65 11.38
N ARG A 95 -9.99 -9.10 11.71
CA ARG A 95 -11.15 -9.87 12.11
C ARG A 95 -11.89 -10.35 10.88
N THR A 96 -12.11 -11.66 10.83
CA THR A 96 -12.93 -12.36 9.84
C THR A 96 -14.11 -13.04 10.56
N ASN A 97 -15.00 -13.72 9.83
CA ASN A 97 -16.08 -14.47 10.46
C ASN A 97 -15.60 -15.72 11.22
N GLY A 98 -14.49 -16.33 10.80
CA GLY A 98 -14.02 -17.62 11.36
C GLY A 98 -12.75 -17.51 12.20
N GLN A 99 -11.95 -16.45 12.02
CA GLN A 99 -10.64 -16.29 12.64
C GLN A 99 -10.32 -14.81 12.90
N SER A 100 -9.39 -14.57 13.82
CA SER A 100 -8.74 -13.27 14.01
C SER A 100 -7.25 -13.43 13.73
N CYS A 101 -6.72 -12.70 12.76
CA CYS A 101 -5.38 -12.89 12.25
C CYS A 101 -4.48 -11.71 12.61
N THR A 102 -3.37 -11.99 13.29
CA THR A 102 -2.42 -10.96 13.71
C THR A 102 -1.71 -10.34 12.51
N ILE A 103 -1.63 -9.00 12.48
CA ILE A 103 -0.91 -8.24 11.47
C ILE A 103 0.55 -8.13 11.88
N SER A 104 1.49 -8.60 11.04
CA SER A 104 2.93 -8.49 11.28
C SER A 104 3.50 -7.19 10.74
N ALA A 105 3.06 -6.75 9.57
CA ALA A 105 3.56 -5.54 8.92
C ALA A 105 2.49 -4.84 8.09
N VAL A 106 2.64 -3.52 7.96
CA VAL A 106 1.81 -2.64 7.11
C VAL A 106 2.79 -1.88 6.22
N GLU A 107 3.03 -2.41 5.03
CA GLU A 107 4.06 -1.90 4.14
C GLU A 107 3.45 -0.98 3.09
N PRO A 108 3.87 0.28 2.97
CA PRO A 108 3.42 1.13 1.87
C PRO A 108 3.92 0.57 0.54
N ILE A 109 3.07 0.63 -0.48
CA ILE A 109 3.36 0.23 -1.85
C ILE A 109 2.87 1.31 -2.81
N THR A 110 3.40 1.32 -4.04
CA THR A 110 2.90 2.26 -5.05
C THR A 110 1.52 1.85 -5.57
N ALA A 111 0.79 2.80 -6.17
CA ALA A 111 -0.48 2.52 -6.82
C ALA A 111 -0.33 1.52 -7.99
N GLU A 112 0.79 1.56 -8.74
CA GLU A 112 1.04 0.57 -9.79
C GLU A 112 1.27 -0.83 -9.20
N GLU A 113 2.02 -0.94 -8.10
CA GLU A 113 2.23 -2.21 -7.42
C GLU A 113 0.94 -2.80 -6.88
N PHE A 114 0.11 -1.96 -6.24
CA PHE A 114 -1.22 -2.36 -5.77
C PHE A 114 -2.05 -2.91 -6.93
N THR A 115 -2.13 -2.18 -8.04
CA THR A 115 -2.90 -2.57 -9.23
C THR A 115 -2.39 -3.88 -9.81
N ARG A 116 -1.07 -4.03 -9.93
CA ARG A 116 -0.43 -5.26 -10.43
C ARG A 116 -0.80 -6.46 -9.57
N LYS A 117 -0.65 -6.36 -8.25
CA LYS A 117 -0.97 -7.44 -7.30
C LYS A 117 -2.47 -7.73 -7.23
N ALA A 118 -3.31 -6.70 -7.26
CA ALA A 118 -4.76 -6.84 -7.25
C ALA A 118 -5.29 -7.58 -8.50
N ARG A 119 -4.64 -7.38 -9.66
CA ARG A 119 -4.98 -8.08 -10.92
C ARG A 119 -4.51 -9.53 -10.94
N ALA A 120 -3.38 -9.85 -10.30
CA ALA A 120 -2.86 -11.21 -10.19
C ALA A 120 -3.72 -12.16 -9.33
N ARG A 121 -4.86 -11.68 -8.82
CA ARG A 121 -5.89 -12.44 -8.11
C ARG A 121 -6.78 -13.27 -9.05
N GLN A 122 -6.76 -12.98 -10.36
CA GLN A 122 -7.52 -13.71 -11.39
C GLN A 122 -6.86 -15.06 -11.70
#